data_AF-A0A822A4I5-F1
#
_entry.id   AF-A0A822A4I5-F1
#
_cell.length_a   1.000
_cell.length_b   1.000
_cell.length_c   1.000
_cell.angle_alpha   90.00
_cell.angle_beta   90.00
_cell.angle_gamma   90.00
#
_symmetry.space_group_name_H-M   'P 1'
#
loop_
_entity.id
_entity.type
_entity.pdbx_description
1 polymer ?
#
loop_
_entity_poly.entity_id
_entity_poly.type
_entity_poly.pdbx_seq_one_letter_code
_entity_poly.pdbx_strand_id
1 'polypeptide(L)'
;LKDEAKYRACAEAKTIACFYVDDDWDASFYLKSLIADFRADPYILHSVTDSYTFYTNLIWSYFDNTIDLHAGFSWIGCGSIFLREYAQRHLQYLQIHLKNHRHLKYFSDVFFSIWLNDIPSQLNMFIRNLPGSHTGASFSSTLEFLQYQYQSAVLAIRILEHNLRQNQSNDTNYIAFPRRQNRRFPYCVKSSSPKDGFIFFTNILPMDIQTIPFNISKDFERGTRTNLPRGPKIAFSYSHTTLKAVDNDPKTCWRPGRNVRQGEYFAMDFLYIRTNLSFSVTIGHSLKIQKNVDINLSFDGLWWITYRAIKGITIKSHNSTSNHQQYVIIFNSTEFNSGFHSFRFIAFNASRVSSLGEFQVCDVKIITNTTIRTL
;
A
#
# COMPACT_ATOMS: atom_id res chain seq x y z
N LEU A 1 -27.86 -2.41 -1.58
CA LEU A 1 -27.93 -1.43 -0.47
C LEU A 1 -26.83 -1.61 0.59
N LYS A 2 -26.39 -2.84 0.93
CA LYS A 2 -25.32 -3.06 1.95
C LYS A 2 -24.05 -2.24 1.67
N ASP A 3 -23.47 -2.35 0.47
CA ASP A 3 -22.23 -1.63 0.17
C ASP A 3 -22.42 -0.11 0.02
N GLU A 4 -23.57 0.35 -0.49
CA GLU A 4 -23.86 1.79 -0.61
C GLU A 4 -24.01 2.49 0.75
N ALA A 5 -24.53 1.77 1.76
CA ALA A 5 -24.85 2.34 3.07
C ALA A 5 -23.62 2.93 3.79
N LYS A 6 -22.44 2.30 3.66
CA LYS A 6 -21.21 2.79 4.28
C LYS A 6 -20.80 4.17 3.74
N TYR A 7 -21.02 4.43 2.45
CA TYR A 7 -20.74 5.73 1.84
C TYR A 7 -21.73 6.79 2.27
N ARG A 8 -23.01 6.43 2.47
CA ARG A 8 -24.02 7.34 3.02
C ARG A 8 -23.68 7.75 4.45
N ALA A 9 -23.39 6.77 5.30
CA ALA A 9 -22.96 7.03 6.67
C ALA A 9 -21.69 7.91 6.71
N CYS A 10 -20.71 7.61 5.87
CA CYS A 10 -19.50 8.42 5.77
C CYS A 10 -19.78 9.85 5.31
N ALA A 11 -20.58 10.03 4.26
CA ALA A 11 -20.93 11.33 3.70
C ALA A 11 -21.65 12.26 4.70
N GLU A 12 -22.41 11.67 5.63
CA GLU A 12 -23.14 12.35 6.71
C GLU A 12 -22.30 12.52 7.99
N ALA A 13 -21.13 11.88 8.08
CA ALA A 13 -20.28 11.95 9.26
C ALA A 13 -19.74 13.37 9.52
N LYS A 14 -19.52 13.72 10.80
CA LYS A 14 -18.92 15.00 11.20
C LYS A 14 -17.40 15.03 11.01
N THR A 15 -16.75 13.88 10.89
CA THR A 15 -15.30 13.74 10.72
C THR A 15 -14.87 13.99 9.27
N ILE A 16 -13.58 14.32 9.09
CA ILE A 16 -13.00 14.57 7.75
C ILE A 16 -12.81 13.27 6.97
N ALA A 17 -12.59 12.16 7.67
CA ALA A 17 -12.35 10.84 7.11
C ALA A 17 -13.20 9.79 7.81
N CYS A 18 -13.35 8.65 7.15
CA CYS A 18 -14.12 7.51 7.62
C CYS A 18 -13.23 6.28 7.64
N PHE A 19 -13.33 5.51 8.72
CA PHE A 19 -12.79 4.16 8.79
C PHE A 19 -13.94 3.17 8.55
N TYR A 20 -13.69 2.14 7.74
CA TYR A 20 -14.63 1.08 7.47
C TYR A 20 -13.95 -0.28 7.55
N VAL A 21 -14.65 -1.25 8.13
CA VAL A 21 -14.28 -2.67 8.17
C VAL A 21 -15.58 -3.49 8.22
N ASP A 22 -15.63 -4.60 7.50
CA ASP A 22 -16.73 -5.56 7.59
C ASP A 22 -16.70 -6.27 8.96
N ASP A 23 -17.84 -6.82 9.34
CA ASP A 23 -18.06 -7.58 10.58
C ASP A 23 -17.35 -8.95 10.62
N ASP A 24 -16.57 -9.27 9.59
CA ASP A 24 -15.76 -10.47 9.49
C ASP A 24 -14.33 -10.30 10.02
N TRP A 25 -13.80 -9.08 10.11
CA TRP A 25 -12.35 -8.86 10.25
C TRP A 25 -11.94 -8.14 11.53
N ASP A 26 -10.87 -8.62 12.16
CA ASP A 26 -10.27 -8.01 13.34
C ASP A 26 -9.27 -6.91 12.97
N ALA A 27 -9.65 -5.66 13.22
CA ALA A 27 -8.84 -4.48 12.91
C ALA A 27 -7.73 -4.18 13.93
N SER A 28 -7.70 -4.84 15.09
CA SER A 28 -6.80 -4.50 16.20
C SER A 28 -5.31 -4.66 15.87
N PHE A 29 -4.98 -5.44 14.83
CA PHE A 29 -3.60 -5.74 14.40
C PHE A 29 -3.04 -4.78 13.35
N TYR A 30 -3.86 -3.86 12.82
CA TYR A 30 -3.43 -2.98 11.72
C TYR A 30 -3.93 -1.55 11.80
N LEU A 31 -4.87 -1.24 12.70
CA LEU A 31 -5.54 0.06 12.71
C LEU A 31 -4.56 1.24 12.86
N LYS A 32 -3.52 1.13 13.70
CA LYS A 32 -2.52 2.20 13.87
C LYS A 32 -1.72 2.39 12.60
N SER A 33 -1.31 1.31 11.95
CA SER A 33 -0.61 1.39 10.67
C SER A 33 -1.49 1.97 9.57
N LEU A 34 -2.75 1.54 9.47
CA LEU A 34 -3.68 2.07 8.48
C LEU A 34 -3.94 3.57 8.69
N ILE A 35 -4.11 4.01 9.94
CA ILE A 35 -4.23 5.44 10.28
C ILE A 35 -2.94 6.21 9.97
N ALA A 36 -1.77 5.65 10.29
CA ALA A 36 -0.48 6.29 10.03
C ALA A 36 -0.23 6.43 8.52
N ASP A 37 -0.58 5.40 7.75
CA ASP A 37 -0.49 5.39 6.29
C ASP A 37 -1.41 6.44 5.68
N PHE A 38 -2.68 6.49 6.12
CA PHE A 38 -3.64 7.53 5.72
C PHE A 38 -3.15 8.93 6.04
N ARG A 39 -2.62 9.16 7.25
CA ARG A 39 -2.06 10.48 7.64
C ARG A 39 -0.86 10.87 6.80
N ALA A 40 -0.13 9.90 6.24
CA ALA A 40 1.02 10.17 5.41
C ALA A 40 0.59 10.73 4.05
N ASP A 41 -0.49 10.22 3.45
CA ASP A 41 -1.03 10.69 2.16
C ASP A 41 -2.58 10.65 2.12
N PRO A 42 -3.29 11.57 2.81
CA PRO A 42 -4.72 11.42 3.09
C PRO A 42 -5.64 11.53 1.86
N TYR A 43 -5.10 11.90 0.70
CA TYR A 43 -5.87 12.17 -0.51
C TYR A 43 -6.02 10.95 -1.41
N ILE A 44 -5.67 9.75 -0.94
CA ILE A 44 -5.87 8.51 -1.69
C ILE A 44 -6.67 7.50 -0.84
N LEU A 45 -7.19 6.44 -1.45
CA LEU A 45 -7.81 5.35 -0.69
C LEU A 45 -6.70 4.54 0.00
N HIS A 46 -6.86 4.32 1.30
CA HIS A 46 -6.03 3.40 2.08
C HIS A 46 -6.82 2.17 2.44
N SER A 47 -6.23 0.99 2.28
CA SER A 47 -6.88 -0.27 2.63
C SER A 47 -5.89 -1.30 3.16
N VAL A 48 -6.44 -2.36 3.73
CA VAL A 48 -5.73 -3.56 4.19
C VAL A 48 -6.29 -4.74 3.44
N THR A 49 -5.44 -5.62 2.94
CA THR A 49 -5.88 -6.86 2.28
C THR A 49 -4.93 -8.00 2.59
N ASP A 50 -5.43 -9.24 2.48
CA ASP A 50 -4.57 -10.41 2.45
C ASP A 50 -3.68 -10.40 1.20
N SER A 51 -2.65 -11.24 1.18
CA SER A 51 -1.73 -11.28 0.02
C SER A 51 -2.44 -11.63 -1.28
N TYR A 52 -3.36 -12.61 -1.29
CA TYR A 52 -4.05 -13.02 -2.53
C TYR A 52 -4.88 -11.88 -3.11
N THR A 53 -5.64 -11.22 -2.25
CA THR A 53 -6.45 -10.07 -2.62
C THR A 53 -5.56 -8.90 -3.03
N PHE A 54 -4.44 -8.64 -2.34
CA PHE A 54 -3.48 -7.60 -2.71
C PHE A 54 -2.95 -7.75 -4.14
N TYR A 55 -2.46 -8.94 -4.52
CA TYR A 55 -1.95 -9.16 -5.88
C TYR A 55 -3.05 -9.15 -6.94
N THR A 56 -4.26 -9.59 -6.59
CA THR A 56 -5.44 -9.48 -7.47
C THR A 56 -5.75 -8.01 -7.74
N ASN A 57 -5.80 -7.18 -6.69
CA ASN A 57 -6.03 -5.74 -6.79
C ASN A 57 -4.96 -5.04 -7.63
N LEU A 58 -3.68 -5.42 -7.50
CA LEU A 58 -2.60 -4.90 -8.34
C LEU A 58 -2.80 -5.19 -9.83
N ILE A 59 -3.18 -6.43 -10.19
CA ILE A 59 -3.45 -6.81 -11.59
C ILE A 59 -4.67 -6.05 -12.13
N TRP A 60 -5.63 -5.75 -11.25
CA TRP A 60 -6.83 -4.97 -11.56
C TRP A 60 -6.58 -3.45 -11.50
N SER A 61 -5.44 -3.03 -12.06
CA SER A 61 -5.05 -1.62 -12.21
C SER A 61 -5.00 -1.22 -13.69
N TYR A 62 -5.36 0.02 -13.97
CA TYR A 62 -5.63 0.55 -15.30
C TYR A 62 -4.78 1.80 -15.53
N PHE A 63 -3.94 1.77 -16.55
CA PHE A 63 -3.04 2.86 -16.89
C PHE A 63 -3.17 3.22 -18.37
N ASP A 64 -3.61 4.44 -18.65
CA ASP A 64 -3.57 5.05 -19.98
C ASP A 64 -3.25 6.55 -19.83
N ASN A 65 -1.97 6.87 -19.98
CA ASN A 65 -1.46 8.24 -19.86
C ASN A 65 -2.05 9.19 -20.92
N THR A 66 -2.58 8.66 -22.03
CA THR A 66 -3.16 9.50 -23.10
C THR A 66 -4.46 10.15 -22.68
N ILE A 67 -5.11 9.64 -21.64
CA ILE A 67 -6.39 10.13 -21.10
C ILE A 67 -6.34 10.41 -19.59
N ASP A 68 -5.15 10.44 -18.98
CA ASP A 68 -4.97 10.58 -17.53
C ASP A 68 -5.69 9.49 -16.70
N LEU A 69 -5.74 8.26 -17.21
CA LEU A 69 -6.30 7.11 -16.49
C LEU A 69 -5.23 6.43 -15.64
N HIS A 70 -5.43 6.41 -14.32
CA HIS A 70 -4.54 5.81 -13.32
C HIS A 70 -5.33 5.09 -12.21
N ALA A 71 -6.39 4.38 -12.58
CA ALA A 71 -7.29 3.75 -11.62
C ALA A 71 -6.75 2.40 -11.09
N GLY A 72 -7.01 2.10 -9.82
CA GLY A 72 -6.71 0.81 -9.22
C GLY A 72 -7.90 0.28 -8.42
N PHE A 73 -8.14 -1.02 -8.50
CA PHE A 73 -9.11 -1.66 -7.62
C PHE A 73 -8.54 -1.84 -6.21
N SER A 74 -9.41 -1.76 -5.20
CA SER A 74 -9.13 -2.25 -3.86
C SER A 74 -10.37 -2.87 -3.26
N TRP A 75 -10.21 -4.01 -2.62
CA TRP A 75 -11.20 -4.52 -1.67
C TRP A 75 -11.20 -3.62 -0.43
N ILE A 76 -12.38 -3.21 0.04
CA ILE A 76 -12.55 -2.18 1.10
C ILE A 76 -12.97 -2.83 2.43
N GLY A 77 -13.57 -4.02 2.35
CA GLY A 77 -14.14 -4.76 3.48
C GLY A 77 -13.15 -5.12 4.58
N CYS A 78 -11.91 -5.41 4.22
CA CYS A 78 -10.88 -5.87 5.15
C CYS A 78 -10.29 -4.78 6.05
N GLY A 79 -10.75 -3.54 5.92
CA GLY A 79 -10.21 -2.37 6.61
C GLY A 79 -9.80 -1.30 5.60
N SER A 80 -10.39 -0.10 5.71
CA SER A 80 -10.09 1.02 4.82
C SER A 80 -10.28 2.37 5.49
N ILE A 81 -9.54 3.37 5.01
CA ILE A 81 -9.72 4.78 5.37
C ILE A 81 -9.74 5.62 4.10
N PHE A 82 -10.72 6.52 4.02
CA PHE A 82 -10.85 7.49 2.94
C PHE A 82 -11.52 8.76 3.43
N LEU A 83 -11.36 9.85 2.67
CA LEU A 83 -11.96 11.13 2.99
C LEU A 83 -13.48 11.13 2.80
N ARG A 84 -14.19 11.87 3.66
CA ARG A 84 -15.64 12.08 3.55
C ARG A 84 -16.04 12.65 2.20
N GLU A 85 -15.25 13.59 1.67
CA GLU A 85 -15.50 14.19 0.35
C GLU A 85 -15.52 13.14 -0.78
N TYR A 86 -14.74 12.06 -0.65
CA TYR A 86 -14.73 10.98 -1.65
C TYR A 86 -16.01 10.16 -1.60
N ALA A 87 -16.56 9.92 -0.39
CA ALA A 87 -17.87 9.28 -0.24
C ALA A 87 -18.99 10.15 -0.83
N GLN A 88 -18.99 11.46 -0.55
CA GLN A 88 -19.98 12.40 -1.06
C GLN A 88 -19.98 12.43 -2.60
N ARG A 89 -18.78 12.58 -3.19
CA ARG A 89 -18.59 12.55 -4.64
C ARG A 89 -19.02 11.21 -5.25
N HIS A 90 -18.67 10.10 -4.60
CA HIS A 90 -19.08 8.78 -5.06
C HIS A 90 -20.60 8.60 -5.12
N LEU A 91 -21.33 9.06 -4.08
CA LEU A 91 -22.79 9.00 -4.07
C LEU A 91 -23.40 9.81 -5.22
N GLN A 92 -22.82 10.95 -5.58
CA GLN A 92 -23.24 11.74 -6.75
C GLN A 92 -23.00 10.95 -8.04
N TYR A 93 -21.83 10.34 -8.22
CA TYR A 93 -21.53 9.50 -9.37
C TYR A 93 -22.48 8.31 -9.49
N LEU A 94 -22.81 7.63 -8.38
CA LEU A 94 -23.78 6.53 -8.40
C LEU A 94 -25.18 6.99 -8.83
N GLN A 95 -25.59 8.22 -8.50
CA GLN A 95 -26.88 8.77 -8.92
C GLN A 95 -26.90 9.09 -10.41
N ILE A 96 -25.82 9.69 -10.93
CA ILE A 96 -25.69 10.10 -12.33
C ILE A 96 -25.54 8.86 -13.22
N HIS A 97 -24.56 8.02 -12.93
CA HIS A 97 -24.08 6.98 -13.83
C HIS A 97 -24.81 5.64 -13.68
N LEU A 98 -25.38 5.34 -12.51
CA LEU A 98 -26.10 4.08 -12.25
C LEU A 98 -27.62 4.27 -12.15
N LYS A 99 -28.18 5.36 -12.70
CA LYS A 99 -29.64 5.61 -12.71
C LYS A 99 -30.44 4.42 -13.28
N ASN A 100 -29.93 3.83 -14.36
CA ASN A 100 -30.54 2.69 -15.06
C ASN A 100 -30.00 1.32 -14.58
N HIS A 101 -29.02 1.31 -13.66
CA HIS A 101 -28.34 0.10 -13.19
C HIS A 101 -28.40 0.00 -11.66
N ARG A 102 -29.57 0.29 -11.06
CA ARG A 102 -29.73 0.38 -9.59
C ARG A 102 -29.31 -0.90 -8.85
N HIS A 103 -29.47 -2.07 -9.48
CA HIS A 103 -29.04 -3.35 -8.91
C HIS A 103 -27.51 -3.47 -8.76
N LEU A 104 -26.71 -2.73 -9.54
CA LEU A 104 -25.25 -2.73 -9.40
C LEU A 104 -24.75 -1.88 -8.22
N LYS A 105 -25.60 -1.06 -7.60
CA LYS A 105 -25.24 -0.32 -6.38
C LYS A 105 -24.91 -1.23 -5.19
N TYR A 106 -25.25 -2.52 -5.28
CA TYR A 106 -24.80 -3.53 -4.31
C TYR A 106 -23.29 -3.81 -4.38
N PHE A 107 -22.61 -3.42 -5.46
CA PHE A 107 -21.16 -3.56 -5.65
C PHE A 107 -20.49 -2.19 -5.64
N SER A 108 -20.98 -1.29 -4.79
CA SER A 108 -20.53 0.10 -4.69
C SER A 108 -19.02 0.22 -4.50
N ASP A 109 -18.39 -0.74 -3.82
CA ASP A 109 -16.95 -0.77 -3.55
C ASP A 109 -16.10 -0.91 -4.84
N VAL A 110 -16.62 -1.62 -5.86
CA VAL A 110 -15.98 -1.74 -7.18
C VAL A 110 -15.95 -0.39 -7.87
N PHE A 111 -17.09 0.30 -7.90
CA PHE A 111 -17.20 1.62 -8.49
C PHE A 111 -16.36 2.64 -7.72
N PHE A 112 -16.44 2.64 -6.39
CA PHE A 112 -15.73 3.61 -5.55
C PHE A 112 -14.23 3.60 -5.82
N SER A 113 -13.59 2.44 -5.70
CA SER A 113 -12.13 2.32 -5.86
C SER A 113 -11.67 2.74 -7.26
N ILE A 114 -12.34 2.27 -8.31
CA ILE A 114 -12.00 2.60 -9.70
C ILE A 114 -12.21 4.09 -9.98
N TRP A 115 -13.34 4.67 -9.54
CA TRP A 115 -13.70 6.07 -9.81
C TRP A 115 -12.90 7.11 -9.03
N LEU A 116 -12.02 6.70 -8.11
CA LEU A 116 -11.03 7.63 -7.58
C LEU A 116 -9.96 8.01 -8.62
N ASN A 117 -9.87 7.26 -9.73
CA ASN A 117 -8.86 7.42 -10.76
C ASN A 117 -7.44 7.51 -10.20
N ASP A 118 -7.18 6.71 -9.16
CA ASP A 118 -5.88 6.66 -8.51
C ASP A 118 -5.64 5.27 -7.90
N ILE A 119 -4.38 4.91 -7.66
CA ILE A 119 -4.01 3.56 -7.17
C ILE A 119 -4.06 3.52 -5.64
N PRO A 120 -4.92 2.72 -5.00
CA PRO A 120 -5.01 2.71 -3.54
C PRO A 120 -3.68 2.37 -2.85
N SER A 121 -3.41 2.97 -1.70
CA SER A 121 -2.33 2.50 -0.81
C SER A 121 -2.83 1.30 -0.03
N GLN A 122 -2.24 0.13 -0.27
CA GLN A 122 -2.73 -1.12 0.32
C GLN A 122 -1.66 -1.73 1.22
N LEU A 123 -2.02 -2.03 2.47
CA LEU A 123 -1.24 -2.82 3.40
C LEU A 123 -1.51 -4.31 3.11
N ASN A 124 -0.50 -5.02 2.64
CA ASN A 124 -0.52 -6.47 2.52
C ASN A 124 -0.29 -7.09 3.89
N MET A 125 -1.27 -7.81 4.42
CA MET A 125 -1.30 -8.28 5.81
C MET A 125 -1.84 -9.69 5.97
N PHE A 126 -1.52 -10.33 7.10
CA PHE A 126 -2.33 -11.46 7.56
C PHE A 126 -3.56 -10.90 8.27
N ILE A 127 -4.73 -11.01 7.64
CA ILE A 127 -5.99 -10.58 8.24
C ILE A 127 -6.55 -11.71 9.08
N ARG A 128 -7.03 -11.38 10.29
CA ARG A 128 -7.67 -12.33 11.19
C ARG A 128 -9.18 -12.19 11.12
N ASN A 129 -9.87 -13.32 11.10
CA ASN A 129 -11.32 -13.35 11.20
C ASN A 129 -11.75 -13.09 12.65
N LEU A 130 -12.89 -12.43 12.82
CA LEU A 130 -13.57 -12.36 14.10
C LEU A 130 -14.12 -13.75 14.49
N PRO A 131 -14.14 -14.11 15.78
CA PRO A 131 -14.71 -15.37 16.24
C PRO A 131 -16.17 -15.52 15.77
N GLY A 132 -16.49 -16.64 15.11
CA GLY A 132 -17.82 -16.89 14.56
C GLY A 132 -18.02 -16.45 13.10
N SER A 133 -17.05 -15.77 12.49
CA SER A 133 -17.06 -15.54 11.04
C SER A 133 -16.73 -16.84 10.29
N HIS A 134 -17.57 -17.17 9.31
CA HIS A 134 -17.42 -18.36 8.46
C HIS A 134 -16.71 -18.06 7.13
N THR A 135 -16.32 -16.81 6.86
CA THR A 135 -15.72 -16.40 5.59
C THR A 135 -14.20 -16.46 5.69
N GLY A 136 -13.59 -17.53 5.18
CA GLY A 136 -12.12 -17.66 5.10
C GLY A 136 -11.48 -16.82 3.98
N ALA A 137 -12.27 -16.08 3.21
CA ALA A 137 -11.81 -15.34 2.04
C ALA A 137 -12.51 -13.99 1.92
N SER A 138 -11.76 -12.98 1.47
CA SER A 138 -12.23 -11.61 1.21
C SER A 138 -13.30 -11.54 0.10
N PHE A 139 -13.40 -12.55 -0.75
CA PHE A 139 -14.31 -12.59 -1.89
C PHE A 139 -15.35 -13.70 -1.77
N SER A 140 -16.62 -13.38 -2.03
CA SER A 140 -17.65 -14.40 -2.27
C SER A 140 -17.39 -15.16 -3.58
N SER A 141 -17.79 -16.43 -3.60
CA SER A 141 -17.66 -17.37 -4.71
C SER A 141 -19.01 -17.76 -5.34
N THR A 142 -20.13 -17.16 -4.90
CA THR A 142 -21.44 -17.47 -5.48
C THR A 142 -21.53 -16.98 -6.93
N LEU A 143 -22.20 -17.75 -7.80
CA LEU A 143 -22.28 -17.45 -9.23
C LEU A 143 -22.85 -16.06 -9.51
N GLU A 144 -23.94 -15.70 -8.83
CA GLU A 144 -24.58 -14.38 -8.95
C GLU A 144 -23.62 -13.26 -8.54
N PHE A 145 -22.85 -13.46 -7.47
CA PHE A 145 -21.88 -12.46 -7.02
C PHE A 145 -20.79 -12.23 -8.07
N LEU A 146 -20.28 -13.31 -8.68
CA LEU A 146 -19.27 -13.23 -9.73
C LEU A 146 -19.79 -12.49 -10.96
N GLN A 147 -21.05 -12.74 -11.35
CA GLN A 147 -21.69 -12.08 -12.48
C GLN A 147 -21.86 -10.58 -12.24
N TYR A 148 -22.38 -10.17 -11.08
CA TYR A 148 -22.56 -8.75 -10.77
C TYR A 148 -21.23 -8.03 -10.54
N GLN A 149 -20.23 -8.69 -9.94
CA GLN A 149 -18.88 -8.15 -9.83
C GLN A 149 -18.28 -7.88 -11.22
N TYR A 150 -18.39 -8.84 -12.14
CA TYR A 150 -17.95 -8.70 -13.52
C TYR A 150 -18.62 -7.49 -14.20
N GLN A 151 -19.96 -7.45 -14.17
CA GLN A 151 -20.72 -6.35 -14.78
C GLN A 151 -20.34 -4.99 -14.18
N SER A 152 -20.16 -4.93 -12.87
CA SER A 152 -19.78 -3.71 -12.16
C SER A 152 -18.38 -3.24 -12.54
N ALA A 153 -17.39 -4.15 -12.60
CA ALA A 153 -16.02 -3.81 -12.97
C ALA A 153 -15.92 -3.28 -14.40
N VAL A 154 -16.55 -3.98 -15.36
CA VAL A 154 -16.57 -3.56 -16.78
C VAL A 154 -17.29 -2.22 -16.93
N LEU A 155 -18.43 -2.03 -16.26
CA LEU A 155 -19.17 -0.77 -16.34
C LEU A 155 -18.40 0.38 -15.69
N ALA A 156 -17.79 0.16 -14.52
CA ALA A 156 -17.02 1.18 -13.81
C ALA A 156 -15.91 1.75 -14.68
N ILE A 157 -15.10 0.89 -15.30
CA ILE A 157 -13.97 1.32 -16.14
C ILE A 157 -14.44 1.96 -17.45
N ARG A 158 -15.51 1.46 -18.07
CA ARG A 158 -16.10 2.10 -19.27
C ARG A 158 -16.57 3.52 -18.99
N ILE A 159 -17.22 3.73 -17.85
CA ILE A 159 -17.71 5.07 -17.47
C ILE A 159 -16.55 6.00 -17.18
N LEU A 160 -15.55 5.53 -16.42
CA LEU A 160 -14.36 6.33 -16.12
C LEU A 160 -13.64 6.74 -17.41
N GLU A 161 -13.31 5.76 -18.26
CA GLU A 161 -12.60 5.97 -19.52
C GLU A 161 -13.32 6.95 -20.44
N HIS A 162 -14.63 6.79 -20.60
CA HIS A 162 -15.44 7.68 -21.42
C HIS A 162 -15.39 9.12 -20.93
N ASN A 163 -15.57 9.34 -19.61
CA ASN A 163 -15.55 10.69 -19.05
C ASN A 163 -14.15 11.33 -19.12
N LEU A 164 -13.08 10.56 -18.92
CA LEU A 164 -11.72 11.06 -19.05
C LEU A 164 -11.41 11.52 -20.49
N ARG A 165 -11.89 10.81 -21.52
CA ARG A 165 -11.79 11.29 -22.91
C ARG A 165 -12.57 12.59 -23.15
N GLN A 166 -13.77 12.70 -22.57
CA GLN A 166 -14.59 13.91 -22.71
C GLN A 166 -13.98 15.13 -22.00
N ASN A 167 -13.31 14.92 -20.86
CA ASN A 167 -12.59 15.98 -20.15
C ASN A 167 -11.48 16.60 -21.01
N GLN A 168 -10.88 15.83 -21.93
CA GLN A 168 -9.84 16.36 -22.83
C GLN A 168 -10.41 17.18 -23.98
N SER A 169 -11.65 16.89 -24.39
CA SER A 169 -12.30 17.58 -25.50
C SER A 169 -13.07 18.83 -25.08
N ASN A 170 -13.47 18.94 -23.81
CA ASN A 170 -14.29 20.03 -23.31
C ASN A 170 -13.47 21.02 -22.49
N ASP A 171 -13.52 22.30 -22.87
CA ASP A 171 -12.86 23.44 -22.21
C ASP A 171 -13.63 23.90 -20.94
N THR A 172 -14.19 22.95 -20.19
CA THR A 172 -14.98 23.24 -18.99
C THR A 172 -14.11 23.10 -17.73
N ASN A 173 -14.26 24.02 -16.78
CA ASN A 173 -13.56 23.98 -15.48
C ASN A 173 -13.99 22.78 -14.59
N TYR A 174 -14.86 21.88 -15.06
CA TYR A 174 -15.33 20.72 -14.30
C TYR A 174 -14.64 19.45 -14.81
N ILE A 175 -13.75 18.91 -13.98
CA ILE A 175 -13.05 17.64 -14.26
C ILE A 175 -13.82 16.50 -13.58
N ALA A 176 -14.47 15.65 -14.37
CA ALA A 176 -15.04 14.40 -13.86
C ALA A 176 -13.90 13.45 -13.46
N PHE A 177 -14.06 12.76 -12.32
CA PHE A 177 -13.06 11.81 -11.78
C PHE A 177 -11.64 12.40 -11.63
N PRO A 178 -11.47 13.52 -10.90
CA PRO A 178 -10.21 14.22 -10.85
C PRO A 178 -9.14 13.39 -10.13
N ARG A 179 -7.95 13.33 -10.73
CA ARG A 179 -6.77 12.65 -10.17
C ARG A 179 -5.88 13.61 -9.39
N ARG A 180 -5.26 13.10 -8.32
CA ARG A 180 -4.13 13.77 -7.64
C ARG A 180 -2.84 13.48 -8.39
N GLN A 181 -2.24 14.50 -9.00
CA GLN A 181 -0.98 14.33 -9.75
C GLN A 181 0.27 14.25 -8.86
N ASN A 182 0.22 14.78 -7.64
CA ASN A 182 1.36 14.85 -6.73
C ASN A 182 1.15 13.95 -5.50
N ARG A 183 1.42 12.65 -5.68
CA ARG A 183 1.49 11.71 -4.55
C ARG A 183 2.71 11.97 -3.70
N ARG A 184 2.59 11.76 -2.39
CA ARG A 184 3.71 11.95 -1.47
C ARG A 184 4.76 10.86 -1.62
N PHE A 185 4.31 9.63 -1.82
CA PHE A 185 5.16 8.48 -2.02
C PHE A 185 4.90 7.87 -3.41
N PRO A 186 5.93 7.27 -4.05
CA PRO A 186 5.69 6.43 -5.20
C PRO A 186 4.81 5.24 -4.80
N TYR A 187 4.29 4.50 -5.78
CA TYR A 187 3.59 3.24 -5.50
C TYR A 187 4.52 2.30 -4.74
N CYS A 188 4.13 1.96 -3.51
CA CYS A 188 4.90 1.11 -2.61
C CYS A 188 4.08 -0.10 -2.21
N VAL A 189 4.75 -1.22 -1.98
CA VAL A 189 4.17 -2.36 -1.27
C VAL A 189 4.48 -2.19 0.21
N LYS A 190 3.48 -2.45 1.05
CA LYS A 190 3.54 -2.14 2.48
C LYS A 190 3.02 -3.32 3.31
N SER A 191 3.58 -3.53 4.49
CA SER A 191 3.11 -4.51 5.48
C SER A 191 3.31 -3.97 6.89
N SER A 192 2.28 -4.05 7.72
CA SER A 192 2.41 -3.72 9.14
C SER A 192 3.12 -4.83 9.91
N SER A 193 3.91 -4.44 10.91
CA SER A 193 4.46 -5.37 11.90
C SER A 193 3.34 -6.06 12.72
N PRO A 194 3.58 -7.26 13.29
CA PRO A 194 2.53 -8.04 13.96
C PRO A 194 1.97 -7.41 15.23
N LYS A 195 2.68 -6.42 15.80
CA LYS A 195 2.25 -5.63 16.96
C LYS A 195 1.73 -4.24 16.57
N ASP A 196 1.56 -4.00 15.27
CA ASP A 196 1.11 -2.72 14.74
C ASP A 196 1.95 -1.52 15.21
N GLY A 197 3.28 -1.73 15.29
CA GLY A 197 4.24 -0.77 15.82
C GLY A 197 5.01 0.01 14.77
N PHE A 198 5.09 -0.51 13.55
CA PHE A 198 5.70 0.13 12.38
C PHE A 198 5.19 -0.53 11.08
N ILE A 199 5.36 0.16 9.96
CA ILE A 199 5.10 -0.36 8.61
C ILE A 199 6.44 -0.60 7.90
N PHE A 200 6.65 -1.80 7.37
CA PHE A 200 7.68 -2.06 6.39
C PHE A 200 7.15 -1.72 5.00
N PHE A 201 7.92 -1.01 4.18
CA PHE A 201 7.53 -0.70 2.81
C PHE A 201 8.69 -0.65 1.84
N THR A 202 8.39 -0.82 0.56
CA THR A 202 9.37 -0.80 -0.53
C THR A 202 8.74 -0.20 -1.79
N ASN A 203 9.53 0.54 -2.59
CA ASN A 203 9.11 0.97 -3.92
C ASN A 203 9.29 -0.12 -4.99
N ILE A 204 9.77 -1.31 -4.61
CA ILE A 204 9.93 -2.43 -5.53
C ILE A 204 8.61 -3.19 -5.62
N LEU A 205 7.86 -2.93 -6.68
CA LEU A 205 6.63 -3.65 -6.96
C LEU A 205 6.92 -5.07 -7.48
N PRO A 206 6.08 -6.06 -7.14
CA PRO A 206 6.17 -7.43 -7.67
C PRO A 206 5.91 -7.50 -9.18
N MET A 207 5.26 -6.48 -9.72
CA MET A 207 5.01 -6.29 -11.14
C MET A 207 5.00 -4.79 -11.46
N ASP A 208 5.49 -4.41 -12.62
CA ASP A 208 5.57 -3.02 -13.04
C ASP A 208 4.24 -2.53 -13.62
N ILE A 209 3.25 -2.34 -12.74
CA ILE A 209 1.85 -2.05 -13.11
C ILE A 209 1.72 -0.83 -14.04
N GLN A 210 2.60 0.16 -13.91
CA GLN A 210 2.56 1.39 -14.71
C GLN A 210 2.98 1.16 -16.17
N THR A 211 3.76 0.12 -16.43
CA THR A 211 4.23 -0.23 -17.78
C THR A 211 3.25 -1.11 -18.55
N ILE A 212 2.15 -1.53 -17.93
CA ILE A 212 1.15 -2.40 -18.55
C ILE A 212 0.00 -1.51 -19.07
N PRO A 213 0.07 -1.03 -20.33
CA PRO A 213 -0.93 -0.11 -20.86
C PRO A 213 -2.30 -0.78 -20.86
N PHE A 214 -3.34 0.01 -20.60
CA PHE A 214 -4.73 -0.42 -20.67
C PHE A 214 -5.38 0.06 -21.96
N ASN A 215 -6.11 -0.83 -22.62
CA ASN A 215 -6.95 -0.48 -23.76
C ASN A 215 -8.34 -1.10 -23.55
N ILE A 216 -9.37 -0.27 -23.39
CA ILE A 216 -10.73 -0.74 -23.08
C ILE A 216 -11.29 -1.70 -24.15
N SER A 217 -10.92 -1.56 -25.42
CA SER A 217 -11.40 -2.42 -26.50
C SER A 217 -10.80 -3.83 -26.46
N LYS A 218 -9.64 -4.00 -25.84
CA LYS A 218 -8.90 -5.28 -25.78
C LYS A 218 -8.90 -5.90 -24.38
N ASP A 219 -8.90 -5.06 -23.34
CA ASP A 219 -8.61 -5.44 -21.96
C ASP A 219 -9.78 -5.14 -21.02
N PHE A 220 -11.03 -5.01 -21.51
CA PHE A 220 -12.18 -4.68 -20.66
C PHE A 220 -12.40 -5.67 -19.50
N GLU A 221 -11.89 -6.90 -19.59
CA GLU A 221 -11.94 -7.91 -18.53
C GLU A 221 -10.83 -7.80 -17.48
N ARG A 222 -9.94 -6.80 -17.58
CA ARG A 222 -8.74 -6.68 -16.71
C ARG A 222 -9.07 -6.73 -15.22
N GLY A 223 -10.14 -6.08 -14.77
CA GLY A 223 -10.57 -6.07 -13.37
C GLY A 223 -11.59 -7.13 -13.01
N THR A 224 -11.58 -8.27 -13.69
CA THR A 224 -12.56 -9.34 -13.47
C THR A 224 -11.89 -10.64 -13.06
N ARG A 225 -12.71 -11.59 -12.60
CA ARG A 225 -12.26 -12.91 -12.12
C ARG A 225 -11.67 -13.82 -13.20
N THR A 226 -11.75 -13.44 -14.48
CA THR A 226 -11.02 -14.13 -15.55
C THR A 226 -9.53 -13.75 -15.57
N ASN A 227 -9.16 -12.62 -14.95
CA ASN A 227 -7.80 -12.10 -14.89
C ASN A 227 -7.25 -12.13 -13.45
N LEU A 228 -6.91 -13.32 -12.97
CA LEU A 228 -6.38 -13.55 -11.63
C LEU A 228 -4.85 -13.76 -11.63
N PRO A 229 -4.17 -13.43 -10.52
CA PRO A 229 -2.72 -13.64 -10.37
C PRO A 229 -2.36 -15.12 -10.52
N ARG A 230 -1.62 -15.45 -11.59
CA ARG A 230 -1.20 -16.83 -11.91
C ARG A 230 0.24 -16.90 -12.43
N GLY A 231 0.84 -18.08 -12.35
CA GLY A 231 2.15 -18.39 -12.90
C GLY A 231 3.31 -18.30 -11.89
N PRO A 232 4.53 -18.67 -12.31
CA PRO A 232 5.66 -18.87 -11.40
C PRO A 232 6.16 -17.57 -10.74
N LYS A 233 6.12 -16.44 -11.44
CA LYS A 233 6.50 -15.12 -10.88
C LYS A 233 5.59 -14.70 -9.72
N ILE A 234 4.29 -14.94 -9.89
CA ILE A 234 3.28 -14.68 -8.88
C ILE A 234 3.47 -15.62 -7.69
N ALA A 235 3.66 -16.93 -7.93
CA ALA A 235 3.94 -17.90 -6.88
C ALA A 235 5.18 -17.52 -6.06
N PHE A 236 6.26 -17.10 -6.73
CA PHE A 236 7.45 -16.57 -6.06
C PHE A 236 7.13 -15.35 -5.18
N SER A 237 6.35 -14.40 -5.71
CA SER A 237 5.96 -13.18 -4.98
C SER A 237 5.11 -13.50 -3.75
N TYR A 238 4.24 -14.52 -3.82
CA TYR A 238 3.47 -15.02 -2.67
C TYR A 238 4.35 -15.64 -1.59
N SER A 239 5.40 -16.37 -1.97
CA SER A 239 6.33 -16.95 -1.00
C SER A 239 7.25 -15.93 -0.34
N HIS A 240 7.40 -14.74 -0.93
CA HIS A 240 8.35 -13.71 -0.50
C HIS A 240 7.74 -12.32 -0.41
N THR A 241 6.50 -12.23 0.06
CA THR A 241 5.79 -10.94 0.23
C THR A 241 6.49 -10.04 1.25
N THR A 242 6.12 -8.76 1.28
CA THR A 242 6.60 -7.80 2.29
C THR A 242 6.27 -8.21 3.72
N LEU A 243 5.26 -9.07 3.93
CA LEU A 243 4.96 -9.63 5.25
C LEU A 243 6.12 -10.46 5.80
N LYS A 244 6.89 -11.10 4.92
CA LYS A 244 8.05 -11.92 5.29
C LYS A 244 9.22 -11.11 5.85
N ALA A 245 9.21 -9.79 5.71
CA ALA A 245 10.17 -8.92 6.39
C ALA A 245 9.79 -8.64 7.85
N VAL A 246 8.55 -8.93 8.26
CA VAL A 246 7.99 -8.53 9.56
C VAL A 246 7.23 -9.64 10.26
N ASP A 247 7.24 -10.89 9.78
CA ASP A 247 6.47 -11.99 10.37
C ASP A 247 7.10 -12.62 11.61
N ASN A 248 8.18 -12.02 12.13
CA ASN A 248 9.01 -12.48 13.24
C ASN A 248 9.76 -13.80 12.99
N ASP A 249 9.75 -14.36 11.77
CA ASP A 249 10.47 -15.58 11.42
C ASP A 249 11.69 -15.27 10.53
N PRO A 250 12.92 -15.29 11.09
CA PRO A 250 14.14 -14.97 10.33
C PRO A 250 14.48 -16.00 9.24
N LYS A 251 13.75 -17.11 9.12
CA LYS A 251 13.91 -18.10 8.05
C LYS A 251 13.15 -17.73 6.78
N THR A 252 12.14 -16.87 6.90
CA THR A 252 11.41 -16.36 5.75
C THR A 252 11.95 -14.99 5.39
N CYS A 253 11.87 -14.59 4.12
CA CYS A 253 12.37 -13.28 3.72
C CYS A 253 11.49 -12.65 2.64
N TRP A 254 11.32 -11.34 2.73
CA TRP A 254 10.89 -10.56 1.57
C TRP A 254 12.00 -10.56 0.53
N ARG A 255 11.61 -10.81 -0.73
CA ARG A 255 12.50 -10.89 -1.89
C ARG A 255 11.77 -10.37 -3.14
N PRO A 256 12.35 -9.42 -3.89
CA PRO A 256 11.71 -8.86 -5.10
C PRO A 256 11.80 -9.76 -6.35
N GLY A 257 12.54 -10.86 -6.31
CA GLY A 257 12.74 -11.81 -7.41
C GLY A 257 13.75 -11.35 -8.46
N ARG A 258 14.50 -10.27 -8.19
CA ARG A 258 15.46 -9.67 -9.11
C ARG A 258 16.52 -8.84 -8.39
N ASN A 259 17.59 -8.51 -9.10
CA ASN A 259 18.59 -7.56 -8.61
C ASN A 259 17.98 -6.16 -8.43
N VAL A 260 18.51 -5.47 -7.43
CA VAL A 260 18.08 -4.12 -7.04
C VAL A 260 18.68 -3.10 -8.00
N ARG A 261 17.87 -2.13 -8.42
CA ARG A 261 18.26 -1.00 -9.27
C ARG A 261 18.60 0.22 -8.43
N GLN A 262 19.34 1.16 -9.04
CA GLN A 262 19.61 2.44 -8.40
C GLN A 262 18.31 3.17 -8.05
N GLY A 263 18.21 3.72 -6.84
CA GLY A 263 17.02 4.43 -6.35
C GLY A 263 15.91 3.52 -5.79
N GLU A 264 16.09 2.21 -5.84
CA GLU A 264 15.21 1.28 -5.15
C GLU A 264 15.57 1.18 -3.67
N TYR A 265 14.55 1.03 -2.83
CA TYR A 265 14.72 0.99 -1.39
C TYR A 265 13.73 0.05 -0.72
N PHE A 266 14.08 -0.35 0.50
CA PHE A 266 13.12 -0.75 1.51
C PHE A 266 13.21 0.23 2.69
N ALA A 267 12.13 0.40 3.43
CA ALA A 267 12.01 1.43 4.45
C ALA A 267 11.05 1.01 5.56
N MET A 268 11.10 1.74 6.66
CA MET A 268 10.16 1.61 7.76
C MET A 268 9.56 2.96 8.12
N ASP A 269 8.25 2.95 8.38
CA ASP A 269 7.50 4.03 9.01
C ASP A 269 7.19 3.63 10.46
N PHE A 270 7.75 4.35 11.43
CA PHE A 270 7.57 4.08 12.86
C PHE A 270 6.29 4.66 13.47
N LEU A 271 5.34 5.05 12.61
CA LEU A 271 3.99 5.57 12.85
C LEU A 271 3.95 6.96 13.50
N TYR A 272 4.96 7.27 14.31
CA TYR A 272 5.12 8.50 15.08
C TYR A 272 6.54 9.00 14.95
N ILE A 273 6.72 10.29 15.25
CA ILE A 273 8.02 10.94 15.32
C ILE A 273 8.83 10.34 16.49
N ARG A 274 10.08 9.99 16.22
CA ARG A 274 11.03 9.37 17.15
C ARG A 274 12.26 10.25 17.33
N THR A 275 12.79 10.26 18.54
CA THR A 275 14.10 10.85 18.84
C THR A 275 15.14 9.75 19.05
N ASN A 276 14.79 8.68 19.75
CA ASN A 276 15.67 7.54 19.97
C ASN A 276 14.96 6.26 19.55
N LEU A 277 15.70 5.37 18.89
CA LEU A 277 15.17 4.11 18.40
C LEU A 277 16.28 3.08 18.29
N SER A 278 16.01 1.86 18.76
CA SER A 278 16.82 0.69 18.43
C SER A 278 15.95 -0.36 17.78
N PHE A 279 16.38 -0.86 16.63
CA PHE A 279 15.74 -1.99 15.96
C PHE A 279 16.80 -2.93 15.37
N SER A 280 16.42 -4.18 15.16
CA SER A 280 17.20 -5.13 14.38
C SER A 280 16.64 -5.29 12.99
N VAL A 281 17.54 -5.54 12.05
CA VAL A 281 17.23 -6.03 10.70
C VAL A 281 18.05 -7.28 10.45
N THR A 282 17.39 -8.36 10.05
CA THR A 282 18.04 -9.59 9.59
C THR A 282 18.03 -9.60 8.08
N ILE A 283 19.21 -9.75 7.48
CA ILE A 283 19.43 -9.71 6.04
C ILE A 283 20.01 -11.03 5.56
N GLY A 284 19.52 -11.52 4.41
CA GLY A 284 20.06 -12.69 3.73
C GLY A 284 21.39 -12.41 3.02
N HIS A 285 22.20 -13.47 2.94
CA HIS A 285 23.61 -13.59 2.52
C HIS A 285 24.20 -12.62 1.46
N SER A 286 23.42 -11.98 0.58
CA SER A 286 23.92 -11.15 -0.53
C SER A 286 24.21 -9.68 -0.18
N LEU A 287 23.62 -9.12 0.88
CA LEU A 287 23.57 -7.68 1.06
C LEU A 287 24.39 -7.21 2.28
N LYS A 288 25.47 -6.47 2.02
CA LYS A 288 26.23 -5.76 3.05
C LYS A 288 25.73 -4.32 3.17
N ILE A 289 24.87 -4.06 4.16
CA ILE A 289 24.24 -2.74 4.41
C ILE A 289 25.30 -1.62 4.35
N GLN A 290 26.43 -1.78 5.06
CA GLN A 290 27.44 -0.74 5.20
C GLN A 290 28.21 -0.37 3.92
N LYS A 291 28.23 -1.22 2.89
CA LYS A 291 29.02 -0.98 1.67
C LYS A 291 28.20 -0.45 0.50
N ASN A 292 26.99 -0.96 0.35
CA ASN A 292 26.22 -0.79 -0.88
C ASN A 292 24.87 -0.10 -0.67
N VAL A 293 24.48 0.17 0.57
CA VAL A 293 23.18 0.72 0.91
C VAL A 293 23.36 1.98 1.74
N ASP A 294 22.79 3.09 1.28
CA ASP A 294 22.76 4.31 2.08
C ASP A 294 21.50 4.30 2.95
N ILE A 295 21.68 4.63 4.23
CA ILE A 295 20.57 4.80 5.17
C ILE A 295 20.10 6.25 5.07
N ASN A 296 18.83 6.46 4.77
CA ASN A 296 18.22 7.78 4.70
C ASN A 296 17.18 7.94 5.82
N LEU A 297 17.15 9.12 6.42
CA LEU A 297 16.18 9.48 7.46
C LEU A 297 15.23 10.56 6.95
N SER A 298 13.96 10.49 7.37
CA SER A 298 13.00 11.54 7.08
C SER A 298 12.02 11.74 8.23
N PHE A 299 11.67 13.00 8.46
CA PHE A 299 10.59 13.39 9.37
C PHE A 299 9.21 13.19 8.73
N ASP A 300 9.12 13.45 7.43
CA ASP A 300 7.85 13.65 6.73
C ASP A 300 7.69 12.75 5.49
N GLY A 301 8.72 12.00 5.11
CA GLY A 301 8.73 11.14 3.93
C GLY A 301 8.95 11.86 2.59
N LEU A 302 9.08 13.20 2.60
CA LEU A 302 9.40 14.01 1.42
C LEU A 302 10.87 14.44 1.44
N TRP A 303 11.35 14.91 2.58
CA TRP A 303 12.71 15.40 2.74
C TRP A 303 13.57 14.33 3.41
N TRP A 304 14.53 13.78 2.67
CA TRP A 304 15.38 12.68 3.10
C TRP A 304 16.82 13.14 3.28
N ILE A 305 17.45 12.72 4.38
CA ILE A 305 18.86 13.03 4.71
C ILE A 305 19.66 11.74 4.78
N THR A 306 20.82 11.69 4.13
CA THR A 306 21.67 10.48 4.07
C THR A 306 22.63 10.36 5.26
N TYR A 307 22.72 9.14 5.80
CA TYR A 307 23.47 8.70 6.99
C TYR A 307 24.93 9.15 7.04
N ARG A 308 25.63 9.23 5.89
CA ARG A 308 27.04 9.63 5.88
C ARG A 308 27.26 11.04 6.45
N ALA A 309 26.20 11.84 6.54
CA ALA A 309 26.22 13.18 7.13
C ALA A 309 25.88 13.21 8.64
N ILE A 310 25.51 12.10 9.29
CA ILE A 310 24.85 12.11 10.60
C ILE A 310 25.66 11.32 11.65
N LYS A 311 26.17 12.00 12.68
CA LYS A 311 26.67 11.37 13.93
C LYS A 311 25.49 10.77 14.71
N GLY A 312 25.70 9.75 15.55
CA GLY A 312 24.62 9.18 16.38
C GLY A 312 23.90 7.93 15.85
N ILE A 313 24.43 7.33 14.78
CA ILE A 313 23.87 6.10 14.21
C ILE A 313 24.90 4.99 14.33
N THR A 314 24.59 3.98 15.14
CA THR A 314 25.47 2.84 15.42
C THR A 314 24.91 1.57 14.79
N ILE A 315 25.70 0.90 13.95
CA ILE A 315 25.34 -0.37 13.31
C ILE A 315 26.26 -1.46 13.85
N LYS A 316 25.70 -2.42 14.59
CA LYS A 316 26.44 -3.57 15.15
C LYS A 316 25.96 -4.86 14.51
N SER A 317 26.86 -5.67 13.97
CA SER A 317 26.57 -7.06 13.62
C SER A 317 26.48 -7.89 14.89
N HIS A 318 25.32 -8.51 15.16
CA HIS A 318 25.11 -9.26 16.41
C HIS A 318 25.19 -10.78 16.22
N ASN A 319 24.70 -11.30 15.10
CA ASN A 319 24.74 -12.73 14.78
C ASN A 319 24.99 -12.93 13.29
N SER A 320 26.00 -13.73 12.94
CA SER A 320 26.26 -14.16 11.56
C SER A 320 26.18 -15.68 11.51
N THR A 321 25.28 -16.19 10.68
CA THR A 321 25.31 -17.59 10.24
C THR A 321 25.84 -17.65 8.81
N SER A 322 26.08 -18.84 8.27
CA SER A 322 26.46 -19.00 6.86
C SER A 322 25.43 -18.39 5.89
N ASN A 323 24.17 -18.23 6.30
CA ASN A 323 23.08 -17.82 5.41
C ASN A 323 22.45 -16.46 5.76
N HIS A 324 22.63 -15.95 6.99
CA HIS A 324 21.97 -14.74 7.47
C HIS A 324 22.90 -13.89 8.32
N GLN A 325 22.80 -12.57 8.16
CA GLN A 325 23.47 -11.57 8.97
C GLN A 325 22.43 -10.70 9.68
N GLN A 326 22.49 -10.68 11.01
CA GLN A 326 21.67 -9.78 11.81
C GLN A 326 22.45 -8.51 12.16
N TYR A 327 21.81 -7.37 11.92
CA TYR A 327 22.28 -6.05 12.29
C TYR A 327 21.37 -5.45 13.35
N VAL A 328 21.97 -4.91 14.41
CA VAL A 328 21.30 -4.03 15.39
C VAL A 328 21.67 -2.61 15.02
N ILE A 329 20.66 -1.78 14.78
CA ILE A 329 20.82 -0.39 14.40
C ILE A 329 20.21 0.48 15.48
N ILE A 330 21.04 1.37 16.01
CA ILE A 330 20.71 2.27 17.11
C ILE A 330 20.81 3.70 16.59
N PHE A 331 19.74 4.46 16.77
CA PHE A 331 19.63 5.88 16.43
C PHE A 331 19.51 6.67 17.73
N ASN A 332 20.43 7.61 17.93
CA ASN A 332 20.41 8.59 19.01
C ASN A 332 20.35 10.00 18.42
N SER A 333 19.16 10.59 18.33
CA SER A 333 19.00 11.91 17.69
C SER A 333 19.63 13.07 18.44
N THR A 334 20.00 12.90 19.72
CA THR A 334 20.73 13.94 20.46
C THR A 334 22.15 14.12 19.94
N GLU A 335 22.68 13.13 19.23
CA GLU A 335 23.99 13.16 18.60
C GLU A 335 23.93 13.62 17.13
N PHE A 336 22.74 13.86 16.59
CA PHE A 336 22.59 14.34 15.22
C PHE A 336 23.03 15.80 15.11
N ASN A 337 23.46 16.23 13.91
CA ASN A 337 23.83 17.63 13.68
C ASN A 337 22.66 18.58 14.02
N SER A 338 22.99 19.80 14.43
CA SER A 338 22.01 20.82 14.82
C SER A 338 20.90 20.99 13.77
N GLY A 339 19.64 20.85 14.19
CA GLY A 339 18.45 21.04 13.35
C GLY A 339 17.72 19.76 12.94
N PHE A 340 18.31 18.57 13.16
CA PHE A 340 17.65 17.30 12.89
C PHE A 340 17.62 16.44 14.17
N HIS A 341 16.59 16.61 15.00
CA HIS A 341 16.49 15.90 16.30
C HIS A 341 15.39 14.85 16.34
N SER A 342 14.74 14.58 15.20
CA SER A 342 13.68 13.59 15.15
C SER A 342 13.42 13.07 13.75
N PHE A 343 12.89 11.87 13.65
CA PHE A 343 12.57 11.19 12.40
C PHE A 343 11.35 10.29 12.57
N ARG A 344 10.63 10.00 11.49
CA ARG A 344 9.54 9.01 11.46
C ARG A 344 9.89 7.85 10.53
N PHE A 345 10.61 8.14 9.45
CA PHE A 345 10.94 7.20 8.40
C PHE A 345 12.44 6.91 8.36
N ILE A 346 12.76 5.65 8.07
CA ILE A 346 14.13 5.21 7.79
C ILE A 346 14.08 4.38 6.51
N ALA A 347 14.89 4.75 5.51
CA ALA A 347 14.99 4.02 4.25
C ALA A 347 16.41 3.49 4.04
N PHE A 348 16.52 2.36 3.36
CA PHE A 348 17.74 1.69 2.96
C PHE A 348 17.78 1.70 1.43
N ASN A 349 18.51 2.67 0.87
CA ASN A 349 18.51 2.97 -0.56
C ASN A 349 19.72 2.35 -1.26
N ALA A 350 19.46 1.68 -2.39
CA ALA A 350 20.49 1.22 -3.31
C ALA A 350 21.08 2.40 -4.08
N SER A 351 22.15 3.00 -3.54
CA SER A 351 22.81 4.16 -4.13
C SER A 351 24.02 3.83 -4.99
N ARG A 352 24.62 2.64 -4.85
CA ARG A 352 25.86 2.25 -5.55
C ARG A 352 25.64 0.99 -6.38
N VAL A 353 25.74 1.12 -7.70
CA VAL A 353 25.24 0.16 -8.71
C VAL A 353 26.23 -0.96 -9.06
N SER A 354 27.38 -1.07 -8.40
CA SER A 354 28.29 -2.18 -8.66
C SER A 354 27.76 -3.48 -8.02
N SER A 355 26.86 -4.15 -8.74
CA SER A 355 26.28 -5.47 -8.44
C SER A 355 25.71 -5.62 -7.03
N LEU A 356 24.73 -4.80 -6.66
CA LEU A 356 23.82 -5.20 -5.58
C LEU A 356 23.06 -6.44 -6.05
N GLY A 357 23.26 -7.55 -5.34
CA GLY A 357 22.34 -8.67 -5.44
C GLY A 357 20.93 -8.25 -5.05
N GLU A 358 20.02 -9.21 -5.08
CA GLU A 358 18.66 -9.04 -4.60
C GLU A 358 18.61 -8.58 -3.12
N PHE A 359 17.70 -7.65 -2.79
CA PHE A 359 17.35 -7.37 -1.39
C PHE A 359 16.69 -8.61 -0.78
N GLN A 360 17.21 -9.06 0.36
CA GLN A 360 16.64 -10.17 1.11
C GLN A 360 16.49 -9.75 2.57
N VAL A 361 15.31 -9.24 2.93
CA VAL A 361 15.02 -8.79 4.31
C VAL A 361 14.19 -9.86 5.00
N CYS A 362 14.77 -10.50 6.00
CA CYS A 362 14.20 -11.68 6.64
C CYS A 362 13.49 -11.38 7.96
N ASP A 363 13.81 -10.26 8.60
CA ASP A 363 13.16 -9.86 9.84
C ASP A 363 13.47 -8.39 10.14
N VAL A 364 12.50 -7.67 10.69
CA VAL A 364 12.67 -6.33 11.24
C VAL A 364 11.94 -6.30 12.59
N LYS A 365 12.65 -5.94 13.66
CA LYS A 365 12.10 -5.92 15.01
C LYS A 365 12.55 -4.69 15.78
N ILE A 366 11.60 -3.98 16.41
CA ILE A 366 11.93 -2.95 17.39
C ILE A 366 12.46 -3.64 18.66
N ILE A 367 13.65 -3.26 19.12
CA ILE A 367 14.32 -3.86 20.29
C ILE A 367 13.95 -3.10 21.57
N THR A 368 14.04 -1.76 21.53
CA THR A 368 13.67 -0.89 22.64
C THR A 368 12.89 0.31 22.12
N ASN A 369 11.67 0.46 22.62
CA ASN A 369 10.89 1.69 22.46
C ASN A 369 11.39 2.67 23.52
N THR A 370 12.16 3.69 23.11
CA THR A 370 12.42 4.86 23.96
C THR A 370 11.50 6.01 23.56
N THR A 371 11.20 6.83 24.56
CA THR A 371 10.32 8.01 24.65
C THR A 371 9.62 8.45 23.36
N ILE A 372 8.31 8.21 23.29
CA ILE A 372 7.42 8.84 22.30
C ILE A 372 7.27 10.31 22.73
N ARG A 373 7.65 11.26 21.87
CA ARG A 373 7.19 12.65 22.03
C ARG A 373 5.87 12.79 21.29
N THR A 374 4.78 12.91 22.02
CA THR A 374 3.54 13.48 21.48
C THR A 374 3.77 14.97 21.28
N LEU A 375 3.77 15.42 20.02
CA LEU A 375 3.64 16.84 19.68
C LEU A 375 2.17 17.24 19.71
#